data_AF-A0AAD8IKN0-F1
#
_entry.id   AF-A0AAD8IKN0-F1
#
_cell.length_a   1.000
_cell.length_b   1.000
_cell.length_c   1.000
_cell.angle_alpha   90.00
_cell.angle_beta   90.00
_cell.angle_gamma   90.00
#
_symmetry.space_group_name_H-M   'P 1'
#
loop_
_entity.id
_entity.type
_entity.pdbx_description
1 polymer ?
#
loop_
_entity_poly.entity_id
_entity_poly.type
_entity_poly.pdbx_seq_one_letter_code
_entity_poly.pdbx_strand_id
1 'polypeptide(L)'
;MSEMFPIEQLSFAEIYNHCTNFQMHQWGMCKDIKYENDIAEEELFFQKTLQKQTAELFSEFKGFDHSFGEIKCTPLEQCHKVRKVSGGQRKAHEEPVKEEATWTIPLAGLEILNNYGSRVSLSRSEKEIASSYDIAQTQVGVRQLTTDGILRLAGEKFIRSCSPRNVNLSLLVGPISSSFPCLADEEINDVELVQILLMSAEKVGKQQYDCASKLLDLCDGMSSAEGNPVQRLVYYFLKALREKIFNETGVIPSNCLDIKQSFDVKEALMSPTPTVISFHKEVPFSQVNQFIGVQVIVENVGEAKRVHIIDLEIRSGLQCMVLMQALGSQRRSPLEHFKVTAIGIKSKEKIEETGRRLTTFALSMNIPFSFNVIMVADMLALSKNHFMLDPKEVVAVVSSYYLWTLLAVPNQLECLMGIIRKINPCVMIITEIEAKHNSPVFVNRFIEALFYYGVFFDAVEDCMGPENPNRLITESMFLNQGIRTVVAAEKEERTIRHVNIAVWRAFFARFRMVEKELSSSSLYQADLVLKNFACGNSCTLARDEKGLIIGWKGTPVHSLTTWKFL
;
A
#
# COMPACT_ATOMS: atom_id res chain seq x y z
N MET A 1 -16.73 45.90 -10.18
CA MET A 1 -16.57 45.36 -11.54
C MET A 1 -15.17 45.73 -12.02
N SER A 2 -14.20 44.85 -11.82
CA SER A 2 -12.99 44.82 -12.65
C SER A 2 -12.82 43.37 -13.06
N GLU A 3 -13.03 43.11 -14.34
CA GLU A 3 -12.97 41.81 -14.98
C GLU A 3 -11.55 41.23 -14.82
N MET A 4 -11.47 40.09 -14.16
CA MET A 4 -10.32 39.19 -14.26
C MET A 4 -10.52 38.42 -15.57
N PHE A 5 -9.85 38.85 -16.64
CA PHE A 5 -9.79 38.08 -17.88
C PHE A 5 -9.19 36.70 -17.59
N PRO A 6 -9.76 35.62 -18.15
CA PRO A 6 -9.21 34.28 -18.00
C PRO A 6 -7.90 34.22 -18.79
N ILE A 7 -6.78 34.10 -18.07
CA ILE A 7 -5.50 33.77 -18.69
C ILE A 7 -5.68 32.38 -19.32
N GLU A 8 -5.49 32.27 -20.63
CA GLU A 8 -5.44 31.02 -21.37
C GLU A 8 -4.37 30.12 -20.73
N GLN A 9 -4.83 29.21 -19.87
CA GLN A 9 -4.04 28.16 -19.26
C GLN A 9 -3.70 27.17 -20.37
N LEU A 10 -2.40 26.95 -20.64
CA LEU A 10 -1.96 25.66 -21.14
C LEU A 10 -2.60 24.61 -20.23
N SER A 11 -3.44 23.77 -20.80
CA SER A 11 -4.16 22.77 -20.03
C SER A 11 -3.12 21.87 -19.35
N PHE A 12 -3.34 21.48 -18.10
CA PHE A 12 -2.45 20.53 -17.45
C PHE A 12 -2.35 19.19 -18.22
N ALA A 13 -3.26 18.91 -19.16
CA ALA A 13 -3.14 17.85 -20.16
C ALA A 13 -1.96 18.05 -21.13
N GLU A 14 -1.65 19.27 -21.55
CA GLU A 14 -0.45 19.59 -22.35
C GLU A 14 0.83 19.48 -21.52
N ILE A 15 0.78 19.89 -20.25
CA ILE A 15 1.88 19.71 -19.28
C ILE A 15 2.15 18.21 -19.05
N TYR A 16 1.08 17.43 -18.85
CA TYR A 16 1.13 15.97 -18.68
C TYR A 16 1.65 15.28 -19.94
N ASN A 17 1.15 15.62 -21.12
CA ASN A 17 1.62 15.07 -22.40
C ASN A 17 3.08 15.45 -22.64
N HIS A 18 3.52 16.65 -22.28
CA HIS A 18 4.93 17.03 -22.40
C HIS A 18 5.82 16.27 -21.41
N CYS A 19 5.39 16.10 -20.16
CA CYS A 19 6.12 15.30 -19.15
C CYS A 19 6.23 13.83 -19.57
N THR A 20 5.13 13.22 -19.98
CA THR A 20 5.06 11.82 -20.40
C THR A 20 5.77 11.59 -21.73
N ASN A 21 5.67 12.50 -22.71
CA ASN A 21 6.40 12.39 -23.99
C ASN A 21 7.90 12.65 -23.83
N PHE A 22 8.30 13.62 -22.98
CA PHE A 22 9.71 13.82 -22.64
C PHE A 22 10.28 12.57 -21.95
N GLN A 23 9.51 11.97 -21.04
CA GLN A 23 9.86 10.69 -20.42
C GLN A 23 10.01 9.56 -21.44
N MET A 24 9.05 9.36 -22.34
CA MET A 24 9.15 8.30 -23.37
C MET A 24 10.31 8.54 -24.33
N HIS A 25 10.63 9.79 -24.64
CA HIS A 25 11.77 10.12 -25.50
C HIS A 25 13.12 9.92 -24.80
N GLN A 26 13.25 10.30 -23.52
CA GLN A 26 14.47 10.08 -22.73
C GLN A 26 14.69 8.63 -22.31
N TRP A 27 13.62 7.84 -22.20
CA TRP A 27 13.68 6.41 -21.88
C TRP A 27 13.79 5.51 -23.12
N GLY A 28 14.08 6.09 -24.30
CA GLY A 28 14.36 5.33 -25.52
C GLY A 28 13.15 4.66 -26.18
N MET A 29 11.93 4.95 -25.73
CA MET A 29 10.70 4.29 -26.19
C MET A 29 10.06 4.96 -27.41
N CYS A 30 10.60 6.08 -27.90
CA CYS A 30 10.23 6.69 -29.18
C CYS A 30 11.12 6.17 -30.33
N LYS A 31 11.05 4.88 -30.62
CA LYS A 31 11.35 4.36 -31.96
C LYS A 31 10.35 3.23 -32.22
N ASP A 32 9.74 3.24 -33.40
CA ASP A 32 9.02 2.10 -33.96
C ASP A 32 9.97 0.90 -34.02
N ILE A 33 10.07 0.15 -32.92
CA ILE A 33 10.86 -1.07 -32.80
C ILE A 33 9.86 -2.15 -32.42
N LYS A 34 9.76 -3.16 -33.28
CA LYS A 34 8.94 -4.34 -33.09
C LYS A 34 9.18 -4.92 -31.68
N TYR A 35 8.07 -5.10 -30.96
CA TYR A 35 7.93 -5.52 -29.57
C TYR A 35 8.42 -6.95 -29.22
N GLU A 36 9.36 -7.53 -29.95
CA GLU A 36 9.76 -8.94 -29.78
C GLU A 36 11.06 -9.15 -28.99
N ASN A 37 11.94 -8.15 -28.83
CA ASN A 37 13.29 -8.37 -28.29
C ASN A 37 13.51 -8.00 -26.81
N ASP A 38 12.76 -7.07 -26.22
CA ASP A 38 12.94 -6.72 -24.78
C ASP A 38 12.14 -7.64 -23.85
N ILE A 39 11.00 -8.17 -24.31
CA ILE A 39 10.27 -9.26 -23.64
C ILE A 39 11.17 -10.50 -23.61
N ALA A 40 11.86 -10.79 -24.72
CA ALA A 40 12.81 -11.88 -24.76
C ALA A 40 13.95 -11.67 -23.75
N GLU A 41 14.43 -10.47 -23.43
CA GLU A 41 15.48 -10.31 -22.42
C GLU A 41 14.99 -10.45 -20.97
N GLU A 42 13.80 -9.94 -20.62
CA GLU A 42 13.21 -10.14 -19.28
C GLU A 42 12.68 -11.57 -19.07
N GLU A 43 12.09 -12.18 -20.10
CA GLU A 43 11.61 -13.56 -20.11
C GLU A 43 12.78 -14.56 -20.23
N LEU A 44 13.86 -14.22 -20.93
CA LEU A 44 15.12 -14.98 -20.93
C LEU A 44 15.91 -14.76 -19.63
N PHE A 45 15.79 -13.61 -18.95
CA PHE A 45 16.32 -13.44 -17.60
C PHE A 45 15.55 -14.32 -16.62
N PHE A 46 14.22 -14.34 -16.71
CA PHE A 46 13.35 -15.22 -15.93
C PHE A 46 13.61 -16.71 -16.24
N GLN A 47 13.69 -17.11 -17.51
CA GLN A 47 13.96 -18.49 -17.94
C GLN A 47 15.41 -18.94 -17.70
N LYS A 48 16.42 -18.09 -17.90
CA LYS A 48 17.83 -18.43 -17.57
C LYS A 48 18.02 -18.57 -16.07
N THR A 49 17.31 -17.79 -15.27
CA THR A 49 17.30 -17.94 -13.81
C THR A 49 16.65 -19.28 -13.42
N LEU A 50 15.53 -19.64 -14.06
CA LEU A 50 14.85 -20.92 -13.86
C LEU A 50 15.70 -22.14 -14.31
N GLN A 51 16.36 -22.04 -15.47
CA GLN A 51 17.21 -23.11 -16.05
C GLN A 51 18.53 -23.30 -15.29
N LYS A 52 19.15 -22.22 -14.81
CA LYS A 52 20.40 -22.31 -14.04
C LYS A 52 20.15 -22.95 -12.67
N GLN A 53 18.99 -22.68 -12.08
CA GLN A 53 18.52 -23.31 -10.84
C GLN A 53 18.19 -24.80 -11.03
N THR A 54 17.52 -25.18 -12.12
CA THR A 54 17.29 -26.61 -12.43
C THR A 54 18.60 -27.34 -12.71
N ALA A 55 19.56 -26.72 -13.40
CA ALA A 55 20.86 -27.32 -13.69
C ALA A 55 21.76 -27.49 -12.43
N GLU A 56 21.71 -26.55 -11.48
CA GLU A 56 22.41 -26.66 -10.19
C GLU A 56 21.78 -27.75 -9.29
N LEU A 57 20.44 -27.86 -9.29
CA LEU A 57 19.70 -28.96 -8.64
C LEU A 57 20.03 -30.34 -9.26
N PHE A 58 20.12 -30.47 -10.58
CA PHE A 58 20.49 -31.75 -11.22
C PHE A 58 21.97 -32.12 -11.03
N SER A 59 22.84 -31.15 -10.74
CA SER A 59 24.25 -31.36 -10.41
C SER A 59 24.42 -31.92 -8.98
N GLU A 60 23.63 -31.46 -8.02
CA GLU A 60 23.66 -31.97 -6.63
C GLU A 60 23.04 -33.38 -6.49
N PHE A 61 22.14 -33.78 -7.39
CA PHE A 61 21.51 -35.12 -7.36
C PHE A 61 22.27 -36.22 -8.10
N LYS A 62 23.38 -35.92 -8.80
CA LYS A 62 24.24 -36.95 -9.44
C LYS A 62 25.34 -37.52 -8.52
N GLY A 63 25.34 -37.13 -7.24
CA GLY A 63 26.40 -37.48 -6.28
C GLY A 63 26.20 -38.75 -5.46
N PHE A 64 25.06 -39.46 -5.56
CA PHE A 64 24.83 -40.66 -4.75
C PHE A 64 24.12 -41.76 -5.55
N ASP A 65 24.90 -42.71 -6.03
CA ASP A 65 24.42 -44.09 -6.14
C ASP A 65 25.48 -45.09 -5.66
N HIS A 66 24.97 -46.13 -5.00
CA HIS A 66 25.56 -47.39 -4.55
C HIS A 66 26.30 -47.44 -3.19
N SER A 67 25.61 -47.92 -2.16
CA SER A 67 25.68 -49.35 -1.76
C SER A 67 24.91 -49.65 -0.46
N PHE A 68 24.19 -50.77 -0.49
CA PHE A 68 23.39 -51.35 0.59
C PHE A 68 24.21 -51.72 1.83
N GLY A 69 23.60 -51.64 3.02
CA GLY A 69 24.08 -52.32 4.22
C GLY A 69 23.19 -52.09 5.44
N GLU A 70 22.46 -53.12 5.84
CA GLU A 70 21.68 -53.23 7.08
C GLU A 70 22.49 -52.86 8.35
N ILE A 71 21.82 -52.40 9.41
CA ILE A 71 21.81 -53.00 10.77
C ILE A 71 21.43 -51.99 11.88
N LYS A 72 20.30 -52.30 12.53
CA LYS A 72 19.89 -52.22 13.96
C LYS A 72 20.12 -50.96 14.83
N CYS A 73 19.02 -50.63 15.52
CA CYS A 73 18.89 -49.75 16.68
C CYS A 73 19.55 -50.25 17.98
N THR A 74 19.63 -49.29 18.94
CA THR A 74 19.68 -49.33 20.43
C THR A 74 21.04 -48.98 21.09
N PRO A 75 21.07 -48.49 22.36
CA PRO A 75 20.52 -47.20 22.84
C PRO A 75 21.49 -46.42 23.77
N LEU A 76 21.06 -45.24 24.23
CA LEU A 76 21.71 -44.34 25.19
C LEU A 76 22.36 -45.03 26.41
N GLU A 77 23.59 -44.60 26.78
CA GLU A 77 24.02 -44.43 28.18
C GLU A 77 25.12 -43.36 28.36
N GLN A 78 24.84 -42.47 29.33
CA GLN A 78 25.75 -41.85 30.31
C GLN A 78 26.86 -40.85 29.89
N CYS A 79 26.72 -39.61 30.36
CA CYS A 79 27.73 -39.06 31.28
C CYS A 79 27.19 -37.96 32.22
N HIS A 80 27.50 -38.15 33.50
CA HIS A 80 27.16 -37.33 34.65
C HIS A 80 28.34 -36.43 35.09
N LYS A 81 28.00 -35.45 35.94
CA LYS A 81 28.81 -34.67 36.92
C LYS A 81 29.50 -33.40 36.40
N VAL A 82 29.10 -32.16 36.76
CA VAL A 82 28.84 -31.48 38.07
C VAL A 82 29.96 -30.46 38.35
N ARG A 83 29.59 -29.18 38.52
CA ARG A 83 29.97 -28.40 39.72
C ARG A 83 28.96 -27.29 40.03
N LYS A 84 28.44 -27.37 41.26
CA LYS A 84 27.57 -26.43 41.99
C LYS A 84 28.37 -25.23 42.52
N VAL A 85 27.65 -24.18 42.94
CA VAL A 85 27.63 -23.52 44.27
C VAL A 85 26.57 -22.39 44.18
N SER A 86 25.31 -22.62 44.61
CA SER A 86 24.67 -22.27 45.90
C SER A 86 24.48 -20.76 46.15
N GLY A 87 23.36 -20.23 46.68
CA GLY A 87 22.09 -20.78 47.20
C GLY A 87 21.00 -19.70 47.02
N GLY A 88 19.74 -19.85 47.38
CA GLY A 88 19.05 -20.79 48.24
C GLY A 88 18.01 -19.99 49.04
N GLN A 89 16.73 -20.07 48.69
CA GLN A 89 15.61 -20.03 49.64
C GLN A 89 14.31 -20.46 48.94
N ARG A 90 13.65 -21.46 49.55
CA ARG A 90 12.37 -22.07 49.13
C ARG A 90 11.19 -21.22 49.62
N LYS A 91 10.09 -21.19 48.87
CA LYS A 91 8.73 -21.23 49.44
C LYS A 91 7.71 -21.83 48.47
N ALA A 92 6.96 -22.79 49.02
CA ALA A 92 5.66 -23.38 48.73
C ALA A 92 5.08 -23.44 47.31
N HIS A 93 4.66 -24.67 46.95
CA HIS A 93 3.71 -25.00 45.90
C HIS A 93 2.33 -24.37 46.16
N GLU A 94 1.78 -23.71 45.14
CA GLU A 94 0.34 -23.61 44.87
C GLU A 94 0.14 -23.99 43.39
N GLU A 95 -0.66 -25.01 43.13
CA GLU A 95 -1.15 -25.32 41.78
C GLU A 95 -2.16 -24.23 41.36
N PRO A 96 -2.01 -23.58 40.19
CA PRO A 96 -3.08 -22.75 39.70
C PRO A 96 -4.14 -23.62 39.05
N VAL A 97 -5.35 -23.49 39.59
CA VAL A 97 -6.62 -23.94 39.03
C VAL A 97 -6.68 -23.56 37.54
N LYS A 98 -6.98 -24.55 36.68
CA LYS A 98 -7.33 -24.32 35.27
C LYS A 98 -8.61 -23.49 35.21
N GLU A 99 -8.48 -22.19 35.04
CA GLU A 99 -9.57 -21.39 34.48
C GLU A 99 -9.72 -21.76 33.00
N GLU A 100 -10.77 -22.49 32.67
CA GLU A 100 -11.26 -22.63 31.30
C GLU A 100 -11.69 -21.25 30.81
N ALA A 101 -10.76 -20.53 30.21
CA ALA A 101 -11.05 -19.28 29.57
C ALA A 101 -11.95 -19.55 28.34
N THR A 102 -13.21 -19.19 28.50
CA THR A 102 -14.23 -19.15 27.45
C THR A 102 -13.89 -17.97 26.55
N TRP A 103 -13.10 -18.22 25.50
CA TRP A 103 -12.63 -17.18 24.59
C TRP A 103 -13.65 -16.89 23.48
N THR A 104 -14.48 -15.87 23.72
CA THR A 104 -15.22 -15.15 22.68
C THR A 104 -14.26 -14.39 21.75
N ILE A 105 -14.66 -14.23 20.48
CA ILE A 105 -13.96 -13.42 19.47
C ILE A 105 -13.58 -12.06 20.06
N PRO A 106 -12.41 -11.47 19.72
CA PRO A 106 -12.14 -10.10 20.09
C PRO A 106 -13.25 -9.23 19.48
N LEU A 107 -14.15 -8.71 20.33
CA LEU A 107 -15.30 -7.87 19.92
C LEU A 107 -14.87 -6.77 18.93
N ALA A 108 -13.63 -6.28 19.05
CA ALA A 108 -13.00 -5.32 18.16
C ALA A 108 -12.92 -5.74 16.67
N GLY A 109 -12.72 -7.02 16.35
CA GLY A 109 -12.67 -7.51 14.96
C GLY A 109 -14.06 -7.53 14.32
N LEU A 110 -15.07 -7.90 15.11
CA LEU A 110 -16.47 -7.81 14.73
C LEU A 110 -16.92 -6.35 14.62
N GLU A 111 -16.43 -5.47 15.49
CA GLU A 111 -16.67 -4.02 15.41
C GLU A 111 -16.09 -3.40 14.13
N ILE A 112 -14.91 -3.83 13.67
CA ILE A 112 -14.36 -3.36 12.39
C ILE A 112 -15.29 -3.78 11.24
N LEU A 113 -15.69 -5.05 11.17
CA LEU A 113 -16.65 -5.51 10.17
C LEU A 113 -18.01 -4.79 10.29
N ASN A 114 -18.47 -4.48 11.51
CA ASN A 114 -19.67 -3.66 11.74
C ASN A 114 -19.48 -2.19 11.32
N ASN A 115 -18.29 -1.61 11.44
CA ASN A 115 -17.99 -0.26 10.94
C ASN A 115 -18.06 -0.23 9.41
N TYR A 116 -17.62 -1.28 8.74
CA TYR A 116 -17.88 -1.47 7.31
C TYR A 116 -19.38 -1.74 7.05
N GLY A 117 -20.11 -2.40 7.94
CA GLY A 117 -21.57 -2.57 7.81
C GLY A 117 -22.41 -1.29 8.02
N SER A 118 -21.95 -0.35 8.87
CA SER A 118 -22.73 0.79 9.38
C SER A 118 -22.40 2.15 8.75
N ARG A 119 -21.30 2.28 7.99
CA ARG A 119 -20.89 3.53 7.29
C ARG A 119 -21.72 3.86 6.04
N VAL A 120 -22.99 3.47 6.05
CA VAL A 120 -23.94 3.77 5.00
C VAL A 120 -24.75 5.00 5.41
N SER A 121 -24.25 6.20 5.07
CA SER A 121 -25.15 7.26 4.63
C SER A 121 -25.24 7.15 3.11
N LEU A 122 -26.18 6.32 2.64
CA LEU A 122 -26.51 6.16 1.22
C LEU A 122 -26.49 7.51 0.51
N SER A 123 -25.81 7.58 -0.63
CA SER A 123 -25.93 8.70 -1.55
C SER A 123 -27.42 8.85 -1.96
N ARG A 124 -27.85 10.06 -2.33
CA ARG A 124 -29.26 10.34 -2.64
C ARG A 124 -29.80 9.47 -3.79
N SER A 125 -28.93 9.01 -4.69
CA SER A 125 -29.21 8.03 -5.75
C SER A 125 -29.50 6.61 -5.25
N GLU A 126 -29.04 6.25 -4.06
CA GLU A 126 -29.28 4.92 -3.47
C GLU A 126 -30.45 4.95 -2.47
N LYS A 127 -30.79 6.12 -1.93
CA LYS A 127 -31.99 6.30 -1.07
C LYS A 127 -33.30 6.17 -1.84
N GLU A 128 -33.34 6.58 -3.11
CA GLU A 128 -34.53 6.40 -3.95
C GLU A 128 -34.74 4.93 -4.38
N ILE A 129 -33.70 4.09 -4.31
CA ILE A 129 -33.77 2.67 -4.69
C ILE A 129 -34.33 1.81 -3.54
N ALA A 130 -34.03 2.16 -2.27
CA ALA A 130 -34.54 1.40 -1.13
C ALA A 130 -36.04 1.63 -0.84
N SER A 131 -36.61 2.76 -1.25
CA SER A 131 -38.04 3.06 -1.07
C SER A 131 -38.92 2.65 -2.24
N SER A 132 -38.36 2.03 -3.28
CA SER A 132 -39.08 1.68 -4.51
C SER A 132 -39.38 0.18 -4.66
N TYR A 133 -39.17 -0.63 -3.61
CA TYR A 133 -39.41 -2.08 -3.68
C TYR A 133 -40.88 -2.50 -3.55
N ASP A 134 -41.82 -1.56 -3.69
CA ASP A 134 -43.21 -1.88 -3.97
C ASP A 134 -43.59 -1.32 -5.35
N ILE A 135 -43.82 -2.27 -6.27
CA ILE A 135 -44.51 -2.13 -7.56
C ILE A 135 -43.70 -1.43 -8.67
N ALA A 136 -42.97 -2.23 -9.46
CA ALA A 136 -43.16 -2.33 -10.91
C ALA A 136 -42.08 -3.22 -11.54
N GLN A 137 -42.52 -4.31 -12.19
CA GLN A 137 -41.70 -5.11 -13.10
C GLN A 137 -41.32 -4.27 -14.32
N THR A 138 -40.04 -3.92 -14.51
CA THR A 138 -39.44 -3.74 -15.85
C THR A 138 -37.91 -3.66 -15.78
N GLN A 139 -37.25 -4.49 -16.60
CA GLN A 139 -35.80 -4.60 -16.86
C GLN A 139 -34.88 -5.05 -15.70
N VAL A 140 -34.80 -6.36 -15.50
CA VAL A 140 -33.80 -7.02 -14.64
C VAL A 140 -32.47 -7.10 -15.39
N GLY A 141 -31.64 -6.06 -15.25
CA GLY A 141 -30.19 -6.27 -15.31
C GLY A 141 -29.75 -6.80 -13.95
N VAL A 142 -29.20 -8.01 -13.89
CA VAL A 142 -28.55 -8.53 -12.67
C VAL A 142 -27.39 -7.59 -12.37
N ARG A 143 -27.50 -6.82 -11.29
CA ARG A 143 -26.50 -5.82 -10.92
C ARG A 143 -25.39 -6.53 -10.15
N GLN A 144 -24.24 -6.70 -10.78
CA GLN A 144 -23.08 -7.36 -10.20
C GLN A 144 -22.56 -6.57 -8.97
N LEU A 145 -22.24 -7.29 -7.90
CA LEU A 145 -21.64 -6.74 -6.68
C LEU A 145 -20.21 -6.28 -6.95
N THR A 146 -19.81 -5.19 -6.32
CA THR A 146 -18.41 -4.76 -6.28
C THR A 146 -17.59 -5.69 -5.39
N THR A 147 -16.26 -5.70 -5.56
CA THR A 147 -15.33 -6.42 -4.67
C THR A 147 -15.60 -6.06 -3.21
N ASP A 148 -15.74 -4.77 -2.90
CA ASP A 148 -16.09 -4.27 -1.57
C ASP A 148 -17.45 -4.80 -1.08
N GLY A 149 -18.47 -4.85 -1.95
CA GLY A 149 -19.77 -5.44 -1.63
C GLY A 149 -19.69 -6.92 -1.24
N ILE A 150 -18.90 -7.71 -1.99
CA ILE A 150 -18.64 -9.12 -1.69
C ILE A 150 -17.94 -9.26 -0.33
N LEU A 151 -16.89 -8.46 -0.08
CA LEU A 151 -16.16 -8.47 1.19
C LEU A 151 -17.07 -8.13 2.38
N ARG A 152 -17.95 -7.13 2.25
CA ARG A 152 -18.91 -6.74 3.31
C ARG A 152 -19.93 -7.84 3.56
N LEU A 153 -20.49 -8.43 2.52
CA LEU A 153 -21.49 -9.50 2.66
C LEU A 153 -20.89 -10.75 3.32
N ALA A 154 -19.67 -11.13 2.92
CA ALA A 154 -18.93 -12.22 3.56
C ALA A 154 -18.61 -11.91 5.03
N GLY A 155 -18.22 -10.66 5.33
CA GLY A 155 -18.01 -10.17 6.69
C GLY A 155 -19.26 -10.29 7.56
N GLU A 156 -20.42 -9.86 7.05
CA GLU A 156 -21.69 -9.97 7.78
C GLU A 156 -22.06 -11.43 8.07
N LYS A 157 -21.90 -12.32 7.08
CA LYS A 157 -22.14 -13.76 7.28
C LYS A 157 -21.19 -14.35 8.31
N PHE A 158 -19.92 -13.97 8.28
CA PHE A 158 -18.93 -14.37 9.28
C PHE A 158 -19.34 -13.92 10.69
N ILE A 159 -19.81 -12.68 10.88
CA ILE A 159 -20.32 -12.22 12.18
C ILE A 159 -21.52 -13.05 12.64
N ARG A 160 -22.46 -13.36 11.73
CA ARG A 160 -23.65 -14.15 12.05
C ARG A 160 -23.32 -15.58 12.46
N SER A 161 -22.33 -16.22 11.82
CA SER A 161 -21.87 -17.58 12.17
C SER A 161 -21.13 -17.63 13.51
N CYS A 162 -20.62 -16.49 13.96
CA CYS A 162 -19.93 -16.30 15.22
C CYS A 162 -20.85 -16.05 16.43
N SER A 163 -22.15 -15.82 16.22
CA SER A 163 -23.10 -15.52 17.28
C SER A 163 -23.50 -16.78 18.08
N PRO A 164 -23.48 -16.75 19.42
CA PRO A 164 -23.77 -17.93 20.27
C PRO A 164 -25.20 -18.46 20.13
N ARG A 165 -26.10 -17.78 19.39
CA ARG A 165 -27.46 -18.25 19.11
C ARG A 165 -27.57 -19.24 17.93
N ASN A 166 -26.51 -19.44 17.15
CA ASN A 166 -26.54 -20.36 15.99
C ASN A 166 -25.36 -21.35 16.03
N VAL A 167 -25.43 -22.32 16.94
CA VAL A 167 -24.53 -23.49 16.95
C VAL A 167 -25.11 -24.55 16.01
N ASN A 168 -25.01 -24.34 14.70
CA ASN A 168 -25.27 -25.40 13.74
C ASN A 168 -24.27 -25.33 12.58
N LEU A 169 -23.31 -26.27 12.58
CA LEU A 169 -22.32 -26.42 11.50
C LEU A 169 -22.97 -26.70 10.13
N SER A 170 -24.21 -27.17 10.10
CA SER A 170 -24.99 -27.39 8.89
C SER A 170 -25.47 -26.11 8.20
N LEU A 171 -25.38 -24.94 8.86
CA LEU A 171 -25.67 -23.62 8.27
C LEU A 171 -24.41 -22.87 7.81
N LEU A 172 -23.22 -23.38 8.13
CA LEU A 172 -21.94 -22.78 7.74
C LEU A 172 -21.59 -23.03 6.25
N VAL A 173 -22.25 -24.00 5.62
CA VAL A 173 -22.08 -24.44 4.21
C VAL A 173 -23.46 -24.60 3.52
N GLY A 174 -24.50 -23.94 4.04
CA GLY A 174 -25.83 -23.98 3.43
C GLY A 174 -25.84 -23.16 2.12
N PRO A 175 -26.55 -23.61 1.06
CA PRO A 175 -26.54 -22.92 -0.23
C PRO A 175 -27.04 -21.48 -0.07
N ILE A 176 -26.16 -20.54 -0.41
CA ILE A 176 -26.37 -19.08 -0.33
C ILE A 176 -27.63 -18.65 -1.10
N SER A 177 -28.01 -19.45 -2.11
CA SER A 177 -29.23 -19.34 -2.91
C SER A 177 -30.50 -19.06 -2.08
N SER A 178 -30.59 -19.57 -0.84
CA SER A 178 -31.77 -19.38 0.01
C SER A 178 -31.88 -17.99 0.67
N SER A 179 -30.78 -17.24 0.80
CA SER A 179 -30.77 -15.93 1.49
C SER A 179 -30.80 -14.74 0.53
N PHE A 180 -30.41 -14.93 -0.74
CA PHE A 180 -30.39 -13.88 -1.76
C PHE A 180 -30.68 -14.47 -3.15
N PRO A 181 -31.97 -14.61 -3.55
CA PRO A 181 -32.34 -15.20 -4.85
C PRO A 181 -31.96 -14.34 -6.08
N CYS A 182 -31.24 -13.23 -5.90
CA CYS A 182 -30.86 -12.30 -6.96
C CYS A 182 -29.35 -12.25 -7.25
N LEU A 183 -28.52 -13.02 -6.56
CA LEU A 183 -27.07 -13.08 -6.83
C LEU A 183 -26.75 -14.12 -7.90
N ALA A 184 -25.74 -13.85 -8.72
CA ALA A 184 -25.19 -14.83 -9.64
C ALA A 184 -24.42 -15.92 -8.87
N ASP A 185 -24.37 -17.14 -9.41
CA ASP A 185 -23.67 -18.27 -8.79
C ASP A 185 -22.18 -17.98 -8.53
N GLU A 186 -21.55 -17.16 -9.37
CA GLU A 186 -20.16 -16.72 -9.19
C GLU A 186 -19.99 -15.82 -7.96
N GLU A 187 -20.89 -14.85 -7.74
CA GLU A 187 -20.86 -13.95 -6.58
C GLU A 187 -21.13 -14.71 -5.28
N ILE A 188 -21.98 -15.73 -5.35
CA ILE A 188 -22.23 -16.67 -4.26
C ILE A 188 -20.93 -17.37 -3.86
N ASN A 189 -20.19 -17.91 -4.84
CA ASN A 189 -18.92 -18.59 -4.60
C ASN A 189 -17.86 -17.63 -4.04
N ASP A 190 -17.80 -16.40 -4.54
CA ASP A 190 -16.86 -15.39 -4.05
C ASP A 190 -17.15 -14.95 -2.61
N VAL A 191 -18.43 -14.81 -2.25
CA VAL A 191 -18.83 -14.53 -0.85
C VAL A 191 -18.44 -15.68 0.07
N GLU A 192 -18.64 -16.92 -0.36
CA GLU A 192 -18.22 -18.10 0.41
C GLU A 192 -16.70 -18.17 0.54
N LEU A 193 -15.97 -17.91 -0.54
CA LEU A 193 -14.51 -17.90 -0.56
C LEU A 193 -13.93 -16.91 0.47
N VAL A 194 -14.45 -15.69 0.51
CA VAL A 194 -14.03 -14.68 1.49
C VAL A 194 -14.43 -15.07 2.91
N GLN A 195 -15.60 -15.68 3.09
CA GLN A 195 -16.04 -16.16 4.40
C GLN A 195 -15.10 -17.24 4.95
N ILE A 196 -14.68 -18.20 4.12
CA ILE A 196 -13.71 -19.23 4.49
C ILE A 196 -12.35 -18.60 4.83
N LEU A 197 -11.93 -17.57 4.08
CA LEU A 197 -10.71 -16.83 4.36
C LEU A 197 -10.76 -16.12 5.73
N LEU A 198 -11.87 -15.45 6.06
CA LEU A 198 -12.08 -14.80 7.37
C LEU A 198 -12.05 -15.82 8.52
N MET A 199 -12.70 -16.98 8.32
CA MET A 199 -12.64 -18.09 9.28
C MET A 199 -11.20 -18.60 9.46
N SER A 200 -10.45 -18.74 8.37
CA SER A 200 -9.04 -19.16 8.41
C SER A 200 -8.20 -18.19 9.24
N ALA A 201 -8.33 -16.89 9.00
CA ALA A 201 -7.63 -15.86 9.76
C ALA A 201 -8.00 -15.88 11.25
N GLU A 202 -9.27 -16.13 11.59
CA GLU A 202 -9.68 -16.32 12.98
C GLU A 202 -8.98 -17.51 13.64
N LYS A 203 -8.90 -18.65 12.94
CA LYS A 203 -8.21 -19.85 13.42
C LYS A 203 -6.71 -19.62 13.60
N VAL A 204 -6.06 -18.94 12.66
CA VAL A 204 -4.65 -18.52 12.80
C VAL A 204 -4.47 -17.61 14.01
N GLY A 205 -5.34 -16.61 14.19
CA GLY A 205 -5.30 -15.72 15.36
C GLY A 205 -5.48 -16.44 16.70
N LYS A 206 -6.17 -17.57 16.72
CA LYS A 206 -6.35 -18.46 17.89
C LYS A 206 -5.29 -19.57 17.98
N GLN A 207 -4.27 -19.56 17.12
CA GLN A 207 -3.24 -20.59 17.02
C GLN A 207 -3.79 -22.01 16.73
N GLN A 208 -4.99 -22.10 16.14
CA GLN A 208 -5.62 -23.35 15.72
C GLN A 208 -5.15 -23.73 14.31
N TYR A 209 -3.85 -23.93 14.13
CA TYR A 209 -3.22 -24.02 12.81
C TYR A 209 -3.71 -25.21 11.99
N ASP A 210 -3.98 -26.37 12.58
CA ASP A 210 -4.53 -27.53 11.85
C ASP A 210 -5.92 -27.24 11.26
N CYS A 211 -6.76 -26.51 11.99
CA CYS A 211 -8.07 -26.08 11.50
C CYS A 211 -7.91 -25.00 10.42
N ALA A 212 -6.99 -24.06 10.62
CA ALA A 212 -6.70 -23.03 9.64
C ALA A 212 -6.23 -23.64 8.31
N SER A 213 -5.26 -24.56 8.33
CA SER A 213 -4.73 -25.21 7.14
C SER A 213 -5.82 -25.90 6.31
N LYS A 214 -6.75 -26.62 6.95
CA LYS A 214 -7.89 -27.25 6.25
C LYS A 214 -8.81 -26.25 5.56
N LEU A 215 -9.08 -25.10 6.19
CA LEU A 215 -9.87 -24.03 5.58
C LEU A 215 -9.11 -23.36 4.42
N LEU A 216 -7.80 -23.19 4.58
CA LEU A 216 -6.92 -22.65 3.54
C LEU A 216 -6.81 -23.58 2.33
N ASP A 217 -6.89 -24.90 2.50
CA ASP A 217 -6.96 -25.86 1.39
C ASP A 217 -8.27 -25.72 0.58
N LEU A 218 -9.38 -25.36 1.24
CA LEU A 218 -10.63 -25.03 0.55
C LEU A 218 -10.51 -23.72 -0.23
N CYS A 219 -9.92 -22.69 0.36
CA CYS A 219 -9.63 -21.43 -0.34
C CYS A 219 -8.75 -21.65 -1.58
N ASP A 220 -7.74 -22.51 -1.47
CA ASP A 220 -6.80 -22.81 -2.58
C ASP A 220 -7.54 -23.38 -3.80
N GLY A 221 -8.51 -24.27 -3.58
CA GLY A 221 -9.33 -24.84 -4.66
C GLY A 221 -10.34 -23.88 -5.31
N MET A 222 -10.60 -22.72 -4.70
CA MET A 222 -11.58 -21.72 -5.15
C MET A 222 -10.94 -20.39 -5.61
N SER A 223 -9.70 -20.13 -5.22
CA SER A 223 -8.97 -18.90 -5.56
C SER A 223 -8.07 -19.09 -6.78
N SER A 224 -7.78 -18.01 -7.50
CA SER A 224 -6.93 -18.03 -8.69
C SER A 224 -6.18 -16.71 -8.82
N ALA A 225 -4.91 -16.77 -9.24
CA ALA A 225 -4.09 -15.59 -9.53
C ALA A 225 -4.52 -14.85 -10.81
N GLU A 226 -5.31 -15.49 -11.66
CA GLU A 226 -5.79 -14.96 -12.95
C GLU A 226 -7.32 -14.77 -12.96
N GLY A 227 -7.98 -15.14 -11.85
CA GLY A 227 -9.44 -15.07 -11.72
C GLY A 227 -9.97 -13.65 -11.58
N ASN A 228 -11.21 -13.54 -11.11
CA ASN A 228 -11.81 -12.24 -10.80
C ASN A 228 -11.10 -11.56 -9.60
N PRO A 229 -11.33 -10.26 -9.34
CA PRO A 229 -10.61 -9.52 -8.29
C PRO A 229 -10.69 -10.14 -6.90
N VAL A 230 -11.80 -10.77 -6.53
CA VAL A 230 -11.96 -11.45 -5.23
C VAL A 230 -11.09 -12.69 -5.17
N GLN A 231 -11.10 -13.52 -6.21
CA GLN A 231 -10.27 -14.71 -6.31
C GLN A 231 -8.78 -14.37 -6.24
N ARG A 232 -8.34 -13.33 -6.96
CA ARG A 232 -6.94 -12.86 -6.93
C ARG A 232 -6.55 -12.31 -5.57
N LEU A 233 -7.40 -11.50 -4.94
CA LEU A 233 -7.18 -11.00 -3.58
C LEU A 233 -7.02 -12.16 -2.58
N VAL A 234 -7.95 -13.11 -2.59
CA VAL A 234 -7.94 -14.26 -1.66
C VAL A 234 -6.71 -15.13 -1.89
N TYR A 235 -6.28 -15.34 -3.14
CA TYR A 235 -5.07 -16.08 -3.48
C TYR A 235 -3.82 -15.53 -2.76
N TYR A 236 -3.60 -14.22 -2.76
CA TYR A 236 -2.45 -13.62 -2.07
C TYR A 236 -2.59 -13.62 -0.55
N PHE A 237 -3.79 -13.41 -0.01
CA PHE A 237 -4.03 -13.49 1.43
C PHE A 237 -3.87 -14.91 1.97
N LEU A 238 -4.31 -15.92 1.23
CA LEU A 238 -4.09 -17.33 1.49
C LEU A 238 -2.60 -17.65 1.61
N LYS A 239 -1.78 -17.21 0.65
CA LYS A 239 -0.32 -17.38 0.69
C LYS A 239 0.30 -16.73 1.93
N ALA A 240 -0.10 -15.50 2.24
CA ALA A 240 0.41 -14.79 3.41
C ALA A 240 -0.02 -15.46 4.74
N LEU A 241 -1.22 -16.05 4.81
CA LEU A 241 -1.65 -16.85 5.97
C LEU A 241 -0.83 -18.14 6.12
N ARG A 242 -0.55 -18.85 5.02
CA ARG A 242 0.32 -20.03 5.05
C ARG A 242 1.74 -19.68 5.51
N GLU A 243 2.28 -18.55 5.05
CA GLU A 243 3.57 -18.03 5.53
C GLU A 243 3.54 -17.67 7.01
N LYS A 244 2.46 -17.05 7.51
CA LYS A 244 2.29 -16.78 8.95
C LYS A 244 2.34 -18.08 9.77
N ILE A 245 1.58 -19.10 9.36
CA ILE A 245 1.56 -20.41 10.04
C ILE A 245 2.96 -21.03 10.03
N PHE A 246 3.67 -20.96 8.90
CA PHE A 246 5.05 -21.44 8.78
C PHE A 246 5.97 -20.72 9.78
N ASN A 247 5.93 -19.38 9.84
CA ASN A 247 6.76 -18.59 10.73
C ASN A 247 6.49 -18.89 12.22
N GLU A 248 5.25 -19.25 12.57
CA GLU A 248 4.85 -19.55 13.96
C GLU A 248 5.09 -21.02 14.36
N THR A 249 5.12 -21.95 13.42
CA THR A 249 5.21 -23.40 13.70
C THR A 249 6.52 -24.06 13.26
N GLY A 250 7.24 -23.44 12.31
CA GLY A 250 8.40 -24.03 11.64
C GLY A 250 8.07 -25.19 10.68
N VAL A 251 6.79 -25.50 10.45
CA VAL A 251 6.36 -26.61 9.59
C VAL A 251 6.25 -26.13 8.14
N ILE A 252 7.16 -26.60 7.28
CA ILE A 252 7.19 -26.24 5.86
C ILE A 252 5.85 -26.64 5.20
N PRO A 253 5.07 -25.70 4.65
CA PRO A 253 3.89 -26.05 3.88
C PRO A 253 4.33 -26.75 2.59
N SER A 254 3.62 -27.82 2.20
CA SER A 254 3.93 -28.70 1.06
C SER A 254 4.10 -27.97 -0.29
N ASN A 255 3.67 -26.72 -0.41
CA ASN A 255 3.70 -25.91 -1.64
C ASN A 255 4.43 -24.55 -1.49
N CYS A 256 5.28 -24.37 -0.47
CA CYS A 256 5.94 -23.07 -0.20
C CYS A 256 7.43 -23.08 -0.55
N LEU A 257 7.76 -23.04 -1.85
CA LEU A 257 9.16 -22.98 -2.32
C LEU A 257 9.67 -21.56 -2.64
N ASP A 258 8.82 -20.52 -2.60
CA ASP A 258 9.18 -19.14 -2.96
C ASP A 258 9.38 -18.17 -1.77
N ILE A 259 9.53 -18.65 -0.53
CA ILE A 259 9.44 -17.77 0.66
C ILE A 259 10.61 -16.75 0.79
N LYS A 260 11.71 -16.84 0.04
CA LYS A 260 12.95 -16.10 0.36
C LYS A 260 13.52 -15.15 -0.70
N GLN A 261 12.69 -14.47 -1.49
CA GLN A 261 13.17 -13.25 -2.17
C GLN A 261 12.77 -11.99 -1.39
N SER A 262 13.78 -11.25 -0.92
CA SER A 262 13.60 -9.91 -0.37
C SER A 262 13.29 -8.94 -1.51
N PHE A 263 12.02 -8.64 -1.74
CA PHE A 263 11.59 -7.58 -2.65
C PHE A 263 11.38 -6.29 -1.86
N ASP A 264 12.21 -5.28 -2.11
CA ASP A 264 12.02 -3.96 -1.53
C ASP A 264 11.17 -3.07 -2.43
N VAL A 265 9.88 -3.00 -2.11
CA VAL A 265 8.90 -2.16 -2.81
C VAL A 265 9.35 -0.71 -2.91
N LYS A 266 9.94 -0.13 -1.85
CA LYS A 266 10.32 1.29 -1.86
C LYS A 266 11.44 1.54 -2.86
N GLU A 267 12.45 0.67 -2.84
CA GLU A 267 13.57 0.74 -3.77
C GLU A 267 13.14 0.46 -5.22
N ALA A 268 12.16 -0.42 -5.44
CA ALA A 268 11.59 -0.68 -6.76
C ALA A 268 10.85 0.54 -7.32
N LEU A 269 10.11 1.28 -6.47
CA LEU A 269 9.37 2.50 -6.85
C LEU A 269 10.28 3.71 -7.17
N MET A 270 11.59 3.64 -6.91
CA MET A 270 12.55 4.70 -7.30
C MET A 270 12.91 4.66 -8.79
N SER A 271 12.74 3.47 -9.39
CA SER A 271 13.04 3.23 -10.80
C SER A 271 11.75 3.34 -11.61
N PRO A 272 11.72 4.11 -12.71
CA PRO A 272 10.55 4.19 -13.58
C PRO A 272 10.50 2.95 -14.48
N THR A 273 10.22 1.78 -13.90
CA THR A 273 10.04 0.54 -14.67
C THR A 273 8.72 0.59 -15.46
N PRO A 274 8.56 -0.22 -16.52
CA PRO A 274 7.30 -0.28 -17.28
C PRO A 274 6.07 -0.47 -16.39
N THR A 275 6.18 -1.31 -15.36
CA THR A 275 5.09 -1.55 -14.40
C THR A 275 4.75 -0.32 -13.56
N VAL A 276 5.76 0.37 -13.02
CA VAL A 276 5.53 1.60 -12.22
C VAL A 276 4.93 2.70 -13.09
N ILE A 277 5.38 2.82 -14.34
CA ILE A 277 4.85 3.78 -15.31
C ILE A 277 3.41 3.45 -15.69
N SER A 278 3.13 2.18 -16.03
CA SER A 278 1.79 1.70 -16.39
C SER A 278 0.80 1.93 -15.24
N PHE A 279 1.16 1.55 -14.01
CA PHE A 279 0.34 1.83 -12.83
C PHE A 279 0.09 3.33 -12.62
N HIS A 280 1.12 4.17 -12.77
CA HIS A 280 0.96 5.62 -12.66
C HIS A 280 0.06 6.22 -13.75
N LYS A 281 0.11 5.70 -14.98
CA LYS A 281 -0.68 6.17 -16.13
C LYS A 281 -2.13 5.70 -16.10
N GLU A 282 -2.37 4.50 -15.59
CA GLU A 282 -3.68 3.85 -15.66
C GLU A 282 -4.47 4.01 -14.36
N VAL A 283 -3.81 4.09 -13.19
CA VAL A 283 -4.47 4.21 -11.89
C VAL A 283 -4.34 5.63 -11.32
N PRO A 284 -5.46 6.32 -10.99
CA PRO A 284 -5.46 7.78 -10.77
C PRO A 284 -4.80 8.26 -9.48
N PHE A 285 -4.66 7.40 -8.46
CA PHE A 285 -4.33 7.83 -7.09
C PHE A 285 -3.04 8.65 -6.98
N SER A 286 -1.99 8.25 -7.70
CA SER A 286 -0.68 8.90 -7.59
C SER A 286 -0.66 10.26 -8.31
N GLN A 287 -1.32 10.37 -9.47
CA GLN A 287 -1.46 11.62 -10.20
C GLN A 287 -2.28 12.64 -9.42
N VAL A 288 -3.44 12.25 -8.87
CA VAL A 288 -4.28 13.17 -8.09
C VAL A 288 -3.48 13.81 -6.95
N ASN A 289 -2.79 13.00 -6.15
CA ASN A 289 -1.93 13.48 -5.07
C ASN A 289 -0.84 14.43 -5.57
N GLN A 290 -0.19 14.08 -6.69
CA GLN A 290 0.90 14.86 -7.25
C GLN A 290 0.45 16.25 -7.72
N PHE A 291 -0.64 16.35 -8.48
CA PHE A 291 -1.13 17.62 -9.00
C PHE A 291 -1.67 18.54 -7.90
N ILE A 292 -2.36 17.98 -6.90
CA ILE A 292 -2.75 18.74 -5.69
C ILE A 292 -1.50 19.28 -4.99
N GLY A 293 -0.52 18.41 -4.74
CA GLY A 293 0.73 18.81 -4.07
C GLY A 293 1.49 19.90 -4.83
N VAL A 294 1.60 19.76 -6.15
CA VAL A 294 2.22 20.79 -7.02
C VAL A 294 1.47 22.11 -6.91
N GLN A 295 0.14 22.09 -7.00
CA GLN A 295 -0.68 23.30 -6.88
C GLN A 295 -0.48 23.99 -5.53
N VAL A 296 -0.46 23.22 -4.43
CA VAL A 296 -0.17 23.76 -3.09
C VAL A 296 1.20 24.41 -3.03
N ILE A 297 2.24 23.78 -3.59
CA ILE A 297 3.59 24.38 -3.59
C ILE A 297 3.58 25.68 -4.36
N VAL A 298 3.07 25.69 -5.60
CA VAL A 298 3.02 26.87 -6.47
C VAL A 298 2.36 28.06 -5.75
N GLU A 299 1.23 27.83 -5.09
CA GLU A 299 0.51 28.86 -4.33
C GLU A 299 1.30 29.39 -3.12
N ASN A 300 2.05 28.52 -2.43
CA ASN A 300 2.78 28.89 -1.22
C ASN A 300 4.17 29.47 -1.48
N VAL A 301 4.77 29.20 -2.65
CA VAL A 301 6.03 29.84 -3.07
C VAL A 301 5.79 31.18 -3.78
N GLY A 302 4.59 31.43 -4.31
CA GLY A 302 4.22 32.69 -4.95
C GLY A 302 5.25 33.17 -5.97
N GLU A 303 5.62 34.45 -5.92
CA GLU A 303 6.63 35.07 -6.81
C GLU A 303 8.08 34.86 -6.35
N ALA A 304 8.34 33.95 -5.40
CA ALA A 304 9.69 33.72 -4.89
C ALA A 304 10.65 33.28 -6.00
N LYS A 305 11.73 34.04 -6.22
CA LYS A 305 12.66 33.77 -7.33
C LYS A 305 13.54 32.54 -7.10
N ARG A 306 13.71 32.13 -5.83
CA ARG A 306 14.53 30.98 -5.44
C ARG A 306 13.68 30.05 -4.57
N VAL A 307 13.49 28.83 -5.04
CA VAL A 307 12.60 27.85 -4.42
C VAL A 307 13.41 26.61 -4.07
N HIS A 308 13.24 26.12 -2.85
CA HIS A 308 13.91 24.93 -2.36
C HIS A 308 12.89 23.90 -1.87
N ILE A 309 12.86 22.75 -2.51
CA ILE A 309 12.06 21.60 -2.10
C ILE A 309 12.93 20.63 -1.31
N ILE A 310 12.52 20.34 -0.09
CA ILE A 310 13.08 19.23 0.68
C ILE A 310 12.12 18.05 0.53
N ASP A 311 12.57 17.00 -0.15
CA ASP A 311 11.81 15.79 -0.36
C ASP A 311 12.32 14.68 0.56
N LEU A 312 11.45 14.19 1.43
CA LEU A 312 11.80 13.16 2.41
C LEU A 312 11.90 11.76 1.78
N GLU A 313 11.33 11.56 0.59
CA GLU A 313 11.29 10.27 -0.11
C GLU A 313 11.14 10.52 -1.63
N ILE A 314 12.24 10.95 -2.28
CA ILE A 314 12.24 11.48 -3.66
C ILE A 314 11.73 10.49 -4.73
N ARG A 315 11.83 9.18 -4.48
CA ARG A 315 11.48 8.10 -5.41
C ARG A 315 12.03 8.36 -6.83
N SER A 316 11.17 8.44 -7.83
CA SER A 316 11.52 8.72 -9.23
C SER A 316 11.72 10.20 -9.54
N GLY A 317 11.40 11.11 -8.61
CA GLY A 317 11.48 12.55 -8.79
C GLY A 317 10.32 13.15 -9.61
N LEU A 318 9.31 12.36 -9.96
CA LEU A 318 8.25 12.79 -10.89
C LEU A 318 7.49 14.04 -10.42
N GLN A 319 7.20 14.16 -9.12
CA GLN A 319 6.58 15.36 -8.55
C GLN A 319 7.43 16.62 -8.79
N CYS A 320 8.75 16.51 -8.69
CA CYS A 320 9.66 17.62 -8.97
C CYS A 320 9.65 18.01 -10.46
N MET A 321 9.54 17.06 -11.38
CA MET A 321 9.43 17.37 -12.83
C MET A 321 8.15 18.15 -13.14
N VAL A 322 7.00 17.70 -12.62
CA VAL A 322 5.72 18.42 -12.81
C VAL A 322 5.74 19.78 -12.13
N LEU A 323 6.40 19.90 -10.98
CA LEU A 323 6.58 21.18 -10.31
C LEU A 323 7.47 22.14 -11.13
N MET A 324 8.58 21.66 -11.70
CA MET A 324 9.43 22.47 -12.60
C MET A 324 8.63 23.01 -13.78
N GLN A 325 7.77 22.18 -14.39
CA GLN A 325 6.90 22.63 -15.47
C GLN A 325 5.88 23.68 -15.00
N ALA A 326 5.20 23.43 -13.90
CA ALA A 326 4.22 24.38 -13.36
C ALA A 326 4.87 25.73 -13.05
N LEU A 327 6.05 25.71 -12.41
CA LEU A 327 6.78 26.95 -12.10
C LEU A 327 7.34 27.64 -13.35
N GLY A 328 7.79 26.88 -14.35
CA GLY A 328 8.30 27.43 -15.61
C GLY A 328 7.21 28.11 -16.46
N SER A 329 6.01 27.53 -16.50
CA SER A 329 4.92 28.01 -17.36
C SER A 329 4.03 29.09 -16.73
N GLN A 330 3.91 29.13 -15.39
CA GLN A 330 2.91 29.97 -14.72
C GLN A 330 3.46 31.30 -14.18
N ARG A 331 4.77 31.55 -14.29
CA ARG A 331 5.42 32.71 -13.65
C ARG A 331 5.61 33.87 -14.61
N ARG A 332 5.41 35.09 -14.07
CA ARG A 332 5.70 36.34 -14.78
C ARG A 332 7.20 36.64 -14.86
N SER A 333 7.97 36.21 -13.84
CA SER A 333 9.42 36.37 -13.80
C SER A 333 10.13 35.02 -13.78
N PRO A 334 11.25 34.86 -14.50
CA PRO A 334 12.06 33.64 -14.47
C PRO A 334 12.50 33.27 -13.05
N LEU A 335 12.55 31.96 -12.78
CA LEU A 335 13.20 31.44 -11.58
C LEU A 335 14.70 31.73 -11.64
N GLU A 336 15.24 32.31 -10.58
CA GLU A 336 16.69 32.48 -10.42
C GLU A 336 17.34 31.15 -10.01
N HIS A 337 16.64 30.32 -9.24
CA HIS A 337 17.14 28.99 -8.85
C HIS A 337 16.02 28.07 -8.33
N PHE A 338 16.02 26.82 -8.78
CA PHE A 338 15.21 25.73 -8.22
C PHE A 338 16.13 24.69 -7.59
N LYS A 339 15.97 24.44 -6.30
CA LYS A 339 16.79 23.48 -5.55
C LYS A 339 15.93 22.34 -5.04
N VAL A 340 16.40 21.12 -5.20
CA VAL A 340 15.80 19.93 -4.57
C VAL A 340 16.83 19.28 -3.67
N THR A 341 16.46 19.03 -2.42
CA THR A 341 17.27 18.24 -1.48
C THR A 341 16.51 16.95 -1.17
N ALA A 342 17.08 15.82 -1.55
CA ALA A 342 16.56 14.49 -1.22
C ALA A 342 17.28 13.93 0.01
N ILE A 343 16.53 13.34 0.93
CA ILE A 343 17.08 12.62 2.10
C ILE A 343 17.06 11.12 1.80
N GLY A 344 18.15 10.43 2.12
CA GLY A 344 18.27 8.98 1.93
C GLY A 344 18.91 8.29 3.12
N ILE A 345 18.37 7.14 3.51
CA ILE A 345 19.03 6.20 4.45
C ILE A 345 19.83 5.16 3.68
N LYS A 346 19.31 4.74 2.52
CA LYS A 346 19.86 3.71 1.64
C LYS A 346 19.68 4.08 0.17
N SER A 347 20.17 3.23 -0.74
CA SER A 347 19.98 3.38 -2.19
C SER A 347 20.50 4.71 -2.77
N LYS A 348 21.66 5.17 -2.26
CA LYS A 348 22.32 6.42 -2.68
C LYS A 348 22.41 6.55 -4.20
N GLU A 349 22.85 5.49 -4.88
CA GLU A 349 23.03 5.48 -6.34
C GLU A 349 21.72 5.76 -7.09
N LYS A 350 20.59 5.20 -6.64
CA LYS A 350 19.27 5.45 -7.24
C LYS A 350 18.76 6.87 -6.99
N ILE A 351 19.06 7.43 -5.81
CA ILE A 351 18.75 8.83 -5.50
C ILE A 351 19.58 9.75 -6.41
N GLU A 352 20.87 9.47 -6.59
CA GLU A 352 21.74 10.22 -7.48
C GLU A 352 21.33 10.07 -8.95
N GLU A 353 20.87 8.89 -9.38
CA GLU A 353 20.27 8.70 -10.70
C GLU A 353 19.03 9.57 -10.90
N THR A 354 18.14 9.62 -9.90
CA THR A 354 16.99 10.53 -9.91
C THR A 354 17.42 11.99 -10.02
N GLY A 355 18.47 12.40 -9.28
CA GLY A 355 19.07 13.72 -9.38
C GLY A 355 19.59 14.05 -10.78
N ARG A 356 20.25 13.09 -11.44
CA ARG A 356 20.70 13.23 -12.84
C ARG A 356 19.52 13.41 -13.79
N ARG A 357 18.46 12.60 -13.66
CA ARG A 357 17.24 12.74 -14.48
C ARG A 357 16.59 14.11 -14.29
N LEU A 358 16.46 14.58 -13.05
CA LEU A 358 15.92 15.90 -12.73
C LEU A 358 16.78 17.03 -13.29
N THR A 359 18.11 16.89 -13.25
CA THR A 359 19.05 17.86 -13.80
C THR A 359 18.89 17.97 -15.32
N THR A 360 18.83 16.85 -16.02
CA THR A 360 18.61 16.82 -17.47
C THR A 360 17.25 17.43 -17.85
N PHE A 361 16.20 17.14 -17.07
CA PHE A 361 14.88 17.73 -17.26
C PHE A 361 14.87 19.25 -17.03
N ALA A 362 15.51 19.73 -15.97
CA ALA A 362 15.61 21.16 -15.71
C ALA A 362 16.38 21.90 -16.83
N LEU A 363 17.43 21.29 -17.37
CA LEU A 363 18.19 21.81 -18.50
C LEU A 363 17.34 21.93 -19.77
N SER A 364 16.49 20.95 -20.07
CA SER A 364 15.59 21.04 -21.24
C SER A 364 14.55 22.16 -21.12
N MET A 365 14.24 22.57 -19.90
CA MET A 365 13.33 23.69 -19.60
C MET A 365 14.03 25.03 -19.36
N ASN A 366 15.36 25.09 -19.48
CA ASN A 366 16.18 26.26 -19.12
C ASN A 366 15.95 26.77 -17.68
N ILE A 367 15.70 25.86 -16.73
CA ILE A 367 15.52 26.19 -15.32
C ILE A 367 16.87 26.05 -14.60
N PRO A 368 17.41 27.12 -13.98
CA PRO A 368 18.60 27.01 -13.14
C PRO A 368 18.33 26.07 -11.97
N PHE A 369 19.09 24.97 -11.88
CA PHE A 369 18.75 23.86 -11.00
C PHE A 369 19.95 23.31 -10.22
N SER A 370 19.70 22.89 -8.98
CA SER A 370 20.65 22.09 -8.21
C SER A 370 19.94 20.96 -7.46
N PHE A 371 20.53 19.77 -7.48
CA PHE A 371 20.08 18.62 -6.69
C PHE A 371 21.10 18.30 -5.60
N ASN A 372 20.65 18.17 -4.36
CA ASN A 372 21.48 17.80 -3.21
C ASN A 372 20.98 16.50 -2.60
N VAL A 373 21.91 15.64 -2.19
CA VAL A 373 21.60 14.36 -1.53
C VAL A 373 22.17 14.39 -0.11
N ILE A 374 21.29 14.22 0.87
CA ILE A 374 21.68 14.05 2.27
C ILE A 374 21.53 12.57 2.61
N MET A 375 22.67 11.88 2.64
CA MET A 375 22.73 10.51 3.15
C MET A 375 22.97 10.51 4.66
N VAL A 376 22.13 9.79 5.40
CA VAL A 376 22.26 9.61 6.86
C VAL A 376 22.13 8.13 7.22
N ALA A 377 22.79 7.70 8.30
CA ALA A 377 22.62 6.34 8.81
C ALA A 377 21.20 6.13 9.36
N ASP A 378 20.66 7.16 9.99
CA ASP A 378 19.29 7.24 10.50
C ASP A 378 18.88 8.72 10.66
N MET A 379 17.64 8.99 11.05
CA MET A 379 17.17 10.37 11.23
C MET A 379 17.75 11.08 12.46
N LEU A 380 18.41 10.38 13.39
CA LEU A 380 19.11 11.01 14.52
C LEU A 380 20.39 11.71 14.07
N ALA A 381 21.04 11.19 13.01
CA ALA A 381 22.22 11.80 12.41
C ALA A 381 21.92 13.05 11.55
N LEU A 382 20.64 13.34 11.28
CA LEU A 382 20.24 14.49 10.47
C LEU A 382 20.45 15.80 11.25
N SER A 383 20.90 16.86 10.56
CA SER A 383 21.10 18.19 11.14
C SER A 383 20.63 19.28 10.18
N LYS A 384 20.25 20.45 10.71
CA LYS A 384 19.84 21.61 9.91
C LYS A 384 20.92 22.04 8.92
N ASN A 385 22.19 21.90 9.29
CA ASN A 385 23.31 22.38 8.49
C ASN A 385 23.45 21.58 7.18
N HIS A 386 23.03 20.31 7.15
CA HIS A 386 23.09 19.48 5.94
C HIS A 386 22.27 20.04 4.76
N PHE A 387 21.24 20.83 5.04
CA PHE A 387 20.34 21.37 4.01
C PHE A 387 20.94 22.56 3.24
N MET A 388 22.03 23.16 3.74
CA MET A 388 22.71 24.30 3.11
C MET A 388 21.72 25.39 2.69
N LEU A 389 20.89 25.82 3.65
CA LEU A 389 19.79 26.76 3.40
C LEU A 389 20.32 28.13 2.99
N ASP A 390 19.69 28.71 1.98
CA ASP A 390 19.98 30.06 1.54
C ASP A 390 18.92 31.04 2.09
N PRO A 391 19.28 32.14 2.77
CA PRO A 391 18.31 33.09 3.31
C PRO A 391 17.35 33.71 2.28
N LYS A 392 17.69 33.67 0.99
CA LYS A 392 16.85 34.20 -0.10
C LYS A 392 15.89 33.15 -0.69
N GLU A 393 16.01 31.88 -0.32
CA GLU A 393 15.16 30.81 -0.86
C GLU A 393 13.89 30.62 -0.02
N VAL A 394 12.78 30.32 -0.68
CA VAL A 394 11.55 29.86 -0.01
C VAL A 394 11.56 28.34 0.01
N VAL A 395 11.45 27.77 1.21
CA VAL A 395 11.55 26.32 1.43
C VAL A 395 10.17 25.70 1.59
N ALA A 396 9.89 24.62 0.87
CA ALA A 396 8.75 23.74 1.08
C ALA A 396 9.24 22.32 1.38
N VAL A 397 8.49 21.57 2.20
CA VAL A 397 8.80 20.17 2.53
C VAL A 397 7.71 19.27 1.96
N VAL A 398 8.12 18.17 1.32
CA VAL A 398 7.22 17.16 0.77
C VAL A 398 7.52 15.82 1.43
N SER A 399 6.45 15.16 1.88
CA SER A 399 6.49 13.83 2.48
C SER A 399 5.43 12.94 1.84
N SER A 400 5.84 12.10 0.90
CA SER A 400 4.93 11.21 0.17
C SER A 400 5.10 9.76 0.61
N TYR A 401 4.18 9.30 1.46
CA TYR A 401 4.10 7.94 2.02
C TYR A 401 5.37 7.51 2.75
N TYR A 402 5.88 8.39 3.62
CA TYR A 402 7.18 8.20 4.28
C TYR A 402 7.10 8.18 5.81
N LEU A 403 6.27 9.01 6.43
CA LEU A 403 6.31 9.18 7.89
C LEU A 403 5.86 7.91 8.61
N TRP A 404 4.92 7.15 8.03
CA TRP A 404 4.49 5.87 8.60
C TRP A 404 5.64 4.89 8.86
N THR A 405 6.72 5.00 8.08
CA THR A 405 7.91 4.14 8.20
C THR A 405 8.69 4.40 9.48
N LEU A 406 8.57 5.62 10.04
CA LEU A 406 9.23 6.04 11.26
C LEU A 406 8.38 5.78 12.52
N LEU A 407 7.15 5.25 12.38
CA LEU A 407 6.31 4.89 13.53
C LEU A 407 6.90 3.76 14.38
N ALA A 408 7.75 2.92 13.79
CA ALA A 408 8.51 1.90 14.53
C ALA A 408 9.67 2.50 15.37
N VAL A 409 10.11 3.71 15.03
CA VAL A 409 11.26 4.40 15.63
C VAL A 409 10.87 5.85 16.01
N PRO A 410 10.01 6.04 17.02
CA PRO A 410 9.40 7.34 17.31
C PRO A 410 10.41 8.45 17.62
N ASN A 411 11.56 8.12 18.22
CA ASN A 411 12.65 9.06 18.46
C ASN A 411 13.22 9.66 17.16
N GLN A 412 13.31 8.87 16.09
CA GLN A 412 13.74 9.32 14.77
C GLN A 412 12.71 10.25 14.11
N LEU A 413 11.42 9.92 14.24
CA LEU A 413 10.33 10.77 13.76
C LEU A 413 10.33 12.12 14.50
N GLU A 414 10.47 12.12 15.82
CA GLU A 414 10.53 13.34 16.63
C GLU A 414 11.76 14.20 16.30
N CYS A 415 12.92 13.56 16.06
CA CYS A 415 14.13 14.24 15.61
C CYS A 415 13.91 14.95 14.27
N LEU A 416 13.39 14.23 13.28
CA LEU A 416 13.05 14.75 11.96
C LEU A 416 12.12 15.97 12.05
N MET A 417 11.02 15.85 12.81
CA MET A 417 10.09 16.96 13.00
C MET A 417 10.73 18.16 13.70
N GLY A 418 11.62 17.92 14.67
CA GLY A 418 12.40 18.96 15.33
C GLY A 418 13.33 19.70 14.37
N ILE A 419 13.93 19.00 13.41
CA ILE A 419 14.79 19.59 12.37
C ILE A 419 13.95 20.41 11.38
N ILE A 420 12.86 19.85 10.87
CA ILE A 420 11.96 20.56 9.94
C ILE A 420 11.42 21.84 10.58
N ARG A 421 11.07 21.81 11.87
CA ARG A 421 10.67 23.02 12.60
C ARG A 421 11.76 24.09 12.62
N LYS A 422 13.02 23.71 12.79
CA LYS A 422 14.17 24.65 12.75
C LYS A 422 14.42 25.20 11.33
N ILE A 423 14.02 24.46 10.29
CA ILE A 423 14.05 24.92 8.89
C ILE A 423 12.94 25.95 8.66
N ASN A 424 11.78 25.76 9.30
CA ASN A 424 10.60 26.63 9.21
C ASN A 424 10.12 26.82 7.76
N PRO A 425 9.71 25.73 7.07
CA PRO A 425 9.24 25.82 5.69
C PRO A 425 7.94 26.64 5.58
N CYS A 426 7.69 27.22 4.41
CA CYS A 426 6.45 27.97 4.16
C CYS A 426 5.23 27.05 4.17
N VAL A 427 5.41 25.79 3.74
CA VAL A 427 4.41 24.72 3.77
C VAL A 427 5.10 23.35 3.86
N MET A 428 4.46 22.43 4.56
CA MET A 428 4.78 21.00 4.53
C MET A 428 3.58 20.24 3.98
N ILE A 429 3.78 19.45 2.94
CA ILE A 429 2.75 18.60 2.31
C ILE A 429 3.00 17.17 2.73
N ILE A 430 1.94 16.52 3.21
CA ILE A 430 2.00 15.17 3.76
C ILE A 430 0.93 14.33 3.09
N THR A 431 1.38 13.31 2.37
CA THR A 431 0.53 12.30 1.76
C THR A 431 0.78 10.97 2.46
N GLU A 432 -0.26 10.37 3.05
CA GLU A 432 -0.17 9.14 3.84
C GLU A 432 -1.25 8.14 3.46
N ILE A 433 -1.03 6.86 3.79
CA ILE A 433 -1.99 5.77 3.53
C ILE A 433 -3.08 5.77 4.59
N GLU A 434 -4.34 5.78 4.16
CA GLU A 434 -5.51 5.82 5.05
C GLU A 434 -5.97 4.39 5.39
N ALA A 435 -5.18 3.69 6.21
CA ALA A 435 -5.46 2.32 6.66
C ALA A 435 -4.98 2.07 8.09
N LYS A 436 -5.67 1.21 8.85
CA LYS A 436 -5.33 0.90 10.27
C LYS A 436 -4.49 -0.37 10.43
N HIS A 437 -3.40 -0.48 9.68
CA HIS A 437 -2.54 -1.67 9.69
C HIS A 437 -1.67 -1.82 10.95
N ASN A 438 -1.68 -0.86 11.88
CA ASN A 438 -0.85 -0.91 13.09
C ASN A 438 -1.56 -1.48 14.35
N SER A 439 -2.73 -2.11 14.22
CA SER A 439 -3.39 -2.78 15.36
C SER A 439 -2.48 -3.83 16.01
N PRO A 440 -2.41 -3.98 17.35
CA PRO A 440 -1.68 -5.08 17.99
C PRO A 440 -2.39 -6.44 17.82
N VAL A 441 -3.71 -6.43 17.62
CA VAL A 441 -4.52 -7.64 17.40
C VAL A 441 -4.43 -8.06 15.93
N PHE A 442 -3.99 -9.30 15.68
CA PHE A 442 -3.79 -9.86 14.33
C PHE A 442 -5.06 -9.83 13.48
N VAL A 443 -6.18 -10.37 13.99
CA VAL A 443 -7.44 -10.46 13.22
C VAL A 443 -7.93 -9.07 12.79
N ASN A 444 -7.78 -8.06 13.64
CA ASN A 444 -8.12 -6.67 13.29
C ASN A 444 -7.23 -6.16 12.14
N ARG A 445 -5.91 -6.40 12.21
CA ARG A 445 -5.00 -6.04 11.11
C ARG A 445 -5.36 -6.76 9.82
N PHE A 446 -5.68 -8.05 9.91
CA PHE A 446 -6.04 -8.89 8.78
C PHE A 446 -7.27 -8.34 8.05
N ILE A 447 -8.34 -8.03 8.80
CA ILE A 447 -9.58 -7.49 8.24
C ILE A 447 -9.32 -6.12 7.60
N GLU A 448 -8.65 -5.21 8.30
CA GLU A 448 -8.32 -3.88 7.75
C GLU A 448 -7.48 -4.00 6.46
N ALA A 449 -6.51 -4.91 6.43
CA ALA A 449 -5.72 -5.18 5.23
C ALA A 449 -6.59 -5.76 4.10
N LEU A 450 -7.49 -6.69 4.38
CA LEU A 450 -8.35 -7.32 3.38
C LEU A 450 -9.19 -6.27 2.64
N PHE A 451 -9.83 -5.36 3.39
CA PHE A 451 -10.60 -4.26 2.80
C PHE A 451 -9.71 -3.26 2.06
N TYR A 452 -8.57 -2.88 2.63
CA TYR A 452 -7.65 -1.94 1.99
C TYR A 452 -7.09 -2.49 0.67
N TYR A 453 -6.58 -3.72 0.64
CA TYR A 453 -6.06 -4.32 -0.59
C TYR A 453 -7.19 -4.70 -1.55
N GLY A 454 -8.38 -5.05 -1.08
CA GLY A 454 -9.55 -5.26 -1.94
C GLY A 454 -9.87 -4.05 -2.82
N VAL A 455 -9.66 -2.84 -2.30
CA VAL A 455 -9.75 -1.61 -3.11
C VAL A 455 -8.73 -1.58 -4.24
N PHE A 456 -7.48 -2.00 -4.01
CA PHE A 456 -6.45 -2.00 -5.07
C PHE A 456 -6.72 -3.06 -6.13
N PHE A 457 -7.17 -4.25 -5.75
CA PHE A 457 -7.56 -5.29 -6.73
C PHE A 457 -8.75 -4.84 -7.58
N ASP A 458 -9.74 -4.18 -6.97
CA ASP A 458 -10.89 -3.59 -7.68
C ASP A 458 -10.47 -2.43 -8.59
N ALA A 459 -9.57 -1.55 -8.12
CA ALA A 459 -9.07 -0.42 -8.91
C ALA A 459 -8.20 -0.87 -10.09
N VAL A 460 -7.37 -1.89 -9.89
CA VAL A 460 -6.54 -2.45 -10.96
C VAL A 460 -7.41 -3.17 -11.99
N GLU A 461 -8.46 -3.87 -11.59
CA GLU A 461 -9.42 -4.47 -12.53
C GLU A 461 -10.13 -3.43 -13.40
N ASP A 462 -10.60 -2.34 -12.80
CA ASP A 462 -11.33 -1.29 -13.52
C ASP A 462 -10.43 -0.43 -14.41
N CYS A 463 -9.16 -0.23 -14.02
CA CYS A 463 -8.27 0.71 -14.67
C CYS A 463 -7.25 0.07 -15.61
N MET A 464 -6.81 -1.18 -15.34
CA MET A 464 -5.80 -1.89 -16.12
C MET A 464 -6.48 -3.03 -16.89
N GLY A 465 -6.36 -3.02 -18.22
CA GLY A 465 -6.97 -4.05 -19.06
C GLY A 465 -6.49 -5.46 -18.70
N PRO A 466 -7.31 -6.51 -18.91
CA PRO A 466 -6.99 -7.88 -18.50
C PRO A 466 -5.71 -8.43 -19.16
N GLU A 467 -5.42 -7.98 -20.38
CA GLU A 467 -4.23 -8.35 -21.17
C GLU A 467 -2.96 -7.57 -20.77
N ASN A 468 -3.04 -6.61 -19.84
CA ASN A 468 -1.87 -5.81 -19.45
C ASN A 468 -0.95 -6.65 -18.55
N PRO A 469 0.26 -7.03 -19.01
CA PRO A 469 1.18 -7.84 -18.20
C PRO A 469 1.64 -7.11 -16.92
N ASN A 470 1.61 -5.78 -16.91
CA ASN A 470 1.96 -4.98 -15.73
C ASN A 470 0.93 -5.12 -14.60
N ARG A 471 -0.30 -5.54 -14.91
CA ARG A 471 -1.32 -5.87 -13.89
C ARG A 471 -0.79 -6.99 -13.00
N LEU A 472 -0.37 -8.10 -13.62
CA LEU A 472 0.10 -9.28 -12.91
C LEU A 472 1.33 -8.95 -12.06
N ILE A 473 2.28 -8.18 -12.58
CA ILE A 473 3.47 -7.75 -11.83
C ILE A 473 3.08 -6.85 -10.64
N THR A 474 2.14 -5.92 -10.84
CA THR A 474 1.62 -5.05 -9.77
C THR A 474 1.03 -5.88 -8.64
N GLU A 475 0.15 -6.83 -8.95
CA GLU A 475 -0.51 -7.67 -7.95
C GLU A 475 0.50 -8.63 -7.27
N SER A 476 1.29 -9.36 -8.06
CA SER A 476 2.17 -10.44 -7.58
C SER A 476 3.43 -9.97 -6.84
N MET A 477 3.95 -8.79 -7.18
CA MET A 477 5.15 -8.23 -6.54
C MET A 477 4.82 -7.12 -5.56
N PHE A 478 4.07 -6.09 -5.97
CA PHE A 478 3.88 -4.89 -5.16
C PHE A 478 2.79 -5.07 -4.10
N LEU A 479 1.57 -5.46 -4.52
CA LEU A 479 0.45 -5.64 -3.58
C LEU A 479 0.70 -6.84 -2.66
N ASN A 480 1.14 -7.97 -3.22
CA ASN A 480 1.50 -9.17 -2.46
C ASN A 480 2.55 -8.90 -1.39
N GLN A 481 3.62 -8.16 -1.68
CA GLN A 481 4.64 -7.83 -0.66
C GLN A 481 4.05 -6.99 0.48
N GLY A 482 3.13 -6.09 0.17
CA GLY A 482 2.37 -5.35 1.17
C GLY A 482 1.51 -6.27 2.05
N ILE A 483 0.73 -7.16 1.43
CA ILE A 483 -0.11 -8.15 2.10
C ILE A 483 0.74 -9.04 3.03
N ARG A 484 1.82 -9.63 2.51
CA ARG A 484 2.77 -10.46 3.28
C ARG A 484 3.32 -9.71 4.48
N THR A 485 3.72 -8.45 4.32
CA THR A 485 4.27 -7.65 5.43
C THR A 485 3.23 -7.39 6.52
N VAL A 486 1.96 -7.15 6.18
CA VAL A 486 0.91 -6.88 7.18
C VAL A 486 0.41 -8.17 7.85
N VAL A 487 0.30 -9.26 7.07
CA VAL A 487 -0.32 -10.52 7.50
C VAL A 487 0.71 -11.48 8.09
N ALA A 488 1.83 -11.74 7.43
CA ALA A 488 2.77 -12.79 7.82
C ALA A 488 3.89 -12.33 8.78
N ALA A 489 4.35 -11.09 8.63
CA ALA A 489 5.46 -10.56 9.43
C ALA A 489 5.00 -10.08 10.82
N GLU A 490 5.87 -10.20 11.82
CA GLU A 490 5.64 -9.70 13.18
C GLU A 490 6.85 -8.92 13.70
N LYS A 491 6.66 -8.19 14.80
CA LYS A 491 7.73 -7.42 15.48
C LYS A 491 8.54 -6.55 14.51
N GLU A 492 9.86 -6.69 14.47
CA GLU A 492 10.79 -5.86 13.67
C GLU A 492 10.66 -6.12 12.17
N GLU A 493 10.27 -7.34 11.77
CA GLU A 493 10.05 -7.70 10.37
C GLU A 493 8.80 -7.00 9.81
N ARG A 494 7.81 -6.70 10.66
CA ARG A 494 6.62 -5.95 10.27
C ARG A 494 6.93 -4.47 10.14
N THR A 495 7.33 -4.10 8.93
CA THR A 495 7.66 -2.72 8.56
C THR A 495 6.40 -1.87 8.33
N ILE A 496 5.34 -2.42 7.75
CA ILE A 496 4.08 -1.70 7.47
C ILE A 496 3.25 -1.46 8.73
N ARG A 497 3.00 -0.17 9.02
CA ARG A 497 2.35 0.31 10.25
C ARG A 497 1.44 1.52 10.01
N HIS A 498 0.68 1.50 8.91
CA HIS A 498 -0.22 2.59 8.55
C HIS A 498 -1.20 2.92 9.69
N VAL A 499 -1.51 4.21 9.80
CA VAL A 499 -2.49 4.79 10.70
C VAL A 499 -3.28 5.85 9.93
N ASN A 500 -4.49 6.14 10.39
CA ASN A 500 -5.32 7.15 9.75
C ASN A 500 -4.84 8.58 10.01
N ILE A 501 -5.38 9.50 9.21
CA ILE A 501 -5.14 10.95 9.32
C ILE A 501 -5.36 11.51 10.74
N ALA A 502 -6.33 11.00 11.50
CA ALA A 502 -6.60 11.47 12.86
C ALA A 502 -5.40 11.27 13.81
N VAL A 503 -4.69 10.15 13.70
CA VAL A 503 -3.46 9.89 14.46
C VAL A 503 -2.36 10.86 14.05
N TRP A 504 -2.21 11.12 12.75
CA TRP A 504 -1.25 12.09 12.22
C TRP A 504 -1.52 13.51 12.71
N ARG A 505 -2.78 13.97 12.67
CA ARG A 505 -3.18 15.29 13.20
C ARG A 505 -2.82 15.45 14.67
N ALA A 506 -3.15 14.45 15.49
CA ALA A 506 -2.80 14.44 16.92
C ALA A 506 -1.29 14.50 17.13
N PHE A 507 -0.52 13.79 16.30
CA PHE A 507 0.93 13.84 16.33
C PHE A 507 1.47 15.24 15.96
N PHE A 508 1.04 15.84 14.85
CA PHE A 508 1.52 17.15 14.40
C PHE A 508 1.13 18.30 15.34
N ALA A 509 -0.02 18.20 16.03
CA ALA A 509 -0.43 19.17 17.04
C ALA A 509 0.61 19.31 18.17
N ARG A 510 1.31 18.23 18.55
CA ARG A 510 2.40 18.25 19.55
C ARG A 510 3.57 19.13 19.13
N PHE A 511 3.78 19.31 17.82
CA PHE A 511 4.82 20.16 17.24
C PHE A 511 4.37 21.59 16.98
N ARG A 512 3.17 21.98 17.46
CA ARG A 512 2.53 23.27 17.19
C ARG A 512 2.37 23.54 15.69
N MET A 513 2.02 22.49 14.95
CA MET A 513 1.68 22.62 13.54
C MET A 513 0.17 22.86 13.41
N VAL A 514 -0.20 23.67 12.43
CA VAL A 514 -1.58 23.93 12.05
C VAL A 514 -1.82 23.47 10.64
N GLU A 515 -2.94 22.76 10.45
CA GLU A 515 -3.37 22.33 9.12
C GLU A 515 -3.91 23.55 8.35
N LYS A 516 -3.47 23.67 7.10
CA LYS A 516 -3.94 24.68 6.15
C LYS A 516 -4.98 24.05 5.23
N GLU A 517 -6.01 24.83 4.94
CA GLU A 517 -7.07 24.42 4.01
C GLU A 517 -6.51 24.38 2.58
N LEU A 518 -6.85 23.31 1.86
CA LEU A 518 -6.60 23.19 0.42
C LEU A 518 -7.42 24.22 -0.37
N SER A 519 -6.79 24.87 -1.35
CA SER A 519 -7.47 25.87 -2.18
C SER A 519 -8.51 25.23 -3.10
N SER A 520 -9.45 26.04 -3.59
CA SER A 520 -10.38 25.61 -4.65
C SER A 520 -9.63 25.19 -5.91
N SER A 521 -8.49 25.83 -6.21
CA SER A 521 -7.64 25.46 -7.34
C SER A 521 -7.02 24.08 -7.15
N SER A 522 -6.55 23.74 -5.94
CA SER A 522 -6.04 22.40 -5.63
C SER A 522 -7.09 21.32 -5.86
N LEU A 523 -8.33 21.55 -5.42
CA LEU A 523 -9.43 20.60 -5.64
C LEU A 523 -9.83 20.52 -7.12
N TYR A 524 -9.85 21.66 -7.80
CA TYR A 524 -10.11 21.70 -9.24
C TYR A 524 -9.06 20.91 -10.04
N GLN A 525 -7.78 20.97 -9.64
CA GLN A 525 -6.74 20.13 -10.24
C GLN A 525 -7.01 18.64 -10.04
N ALA A 526 -7.44 18.25 -8.84
CA ALA A 526 -7.82 16.87 -8.56
C ALA A 526 -8.93 16.39 -9.49
N ASP A 527 -10.00 17.18 -9.64
CA ASP A 527 -11.13 16.87 -10.53
C ASP A 527 -10.71 16.79 -12.01
N LEU A 528 -9.84 17.70 -12.47
CA LEU A 528 -9.33 17.68 -13.84
C LEU A 528 -8.50 16.43 -14.12
N VAL A 529 -7.64 16.03 -13.18
CA VAL A 529 -6.86 14.80 -13.32
C VAL A 529 -7.80 13.60 -13.44
N LEU A 530 -8.82 13.49 -12.59
CA LEU A 530 -9.77 12.37 -12.64
C LEU A 530 -10.52 12.27 -13.97
N LYS A 531 -10.86 13.40 -14.60
CA LYS A 531 -11.50 13.41 -15.92
C LYS A 531 -10.65 12.81 -17.04
N ASN A 532 -9.33 12.70 -16.86
CA ASN A 532 -8.44 12.07 -17.83
C ASN A 532 -8.43 10.54 -17.75
N PHE A 533 -9.10 9.94 -16.75
CA PHE A 533 -9.17 8.50 -16.57
C PHE A 533 -10.56 7.99 -16.92
N ALA A 534 -10.65 6.92 -17.70
CA ALA A 534 -11.91 6.22 -17.94
C ALA A 534 -12.52 5.71 -16.62
N CYS A 535 -11.67 5.20 -15.73
CA CYS A 535 -12.04 4.77 -14.38
C CYS A 535 -12.15 5.93 -13.37
N GLY A 536 -12.04 7.20 -13.82
CA GLY A 536 -11.99 8.38 -12.94
C GLY A 536 -13.22 8.56 -12.06
N ASN A 537 -14.40 8.16 -12.54
CA ASN A 537 -15.66 8.23 -11.77
C ASN A 537 -15.69 7.26 -10.58
N SER A 538 -14.87 6.21 -10.59
CA SER A 538 -14.71 5.30 -9.45
C SER A 538 -13.83 5.91 -8.36
N CYS A 539 -12.99 6.90 -8.68
CA CYS A 539 -12.21 7.60 -7.68
C CYS A 539 -13.06 8.66 -6.97
N THR A 540 -12.94 8.72 -5.65
CA THR A 540 -13.73 9.63 -4.80
C THR A 540 -12.82 10.62 -4.10
N LEU A 541 -13.25 11.88 -4.08
CA LEU A 541 -12.55 12.97 -3.41
C LEU A 541 -13.45 13.49 -2.28
N ALA A 542 -13.06 13.23 -1.04
CA ALA A 542 -13.81 13.66 0.14
C ALA A 542 -12.99 14.66 0.95
N ARG A 543 -13.55 15.85 1.19
CA ARG A 543 -12.96 16.79 2.15
C ARG A 543 -13.06 16.19 3.54
N ASP A 544 -11.94 16.20 4.26
CA ASP A 544 -11.87 15.79 5.66
C ASP A 544 -11.17 16.90 6.44
N GLU A 545 -11.96 17.66 7.20
CA GLU A 545 -11.58 18.95 7.78
C GLU A 545 -10.95 19.89 6.72
N LYS A 546 -9.63 20.11 6.80
CA LYS A 546 -8.86 20.99 5.91
C LYS A 546 -8.04 20.24 4.87
N GLY A 547 -7.99 18.91 4.97
CA GLY A 547 -7.29 18.01 4.07
C GLY A 547 -8.24 17.37 3.06
N LEU A 548 -7.68 16.42 2.30
CA LEU A 548 -8.42 15.64 1.32
C LEU A 548 -8.18 14.15 1.53
N ILE A 549 -9.25 13.39 1.48
CA ILE A 549 -9.23 11.93 1.39
C ILE A 549 -9.50 11.55 -0.06
N ILE A 550 -8.57 10.81 -0.63
CA ILE A 550 -8.72 10.19 -1.95
C ILE A 550 -9.09 8.74 -1.69
N GLY A 551 -10.24 8.34 -2.21
CA GLY A 551 -10.79 7.00 -2.04
C GLY A 551 -11.17 6.37 -3.37
N TRP A 552 -11.61 5.13 -3.31
CA TRP A 552 -12.10 4.36 -4.44
C TRP A 552 -13.47 3.78 -4.10
N LYS A 553 -14.48 4.10 -4.91
CA LYS A 553 -15.90 3.75 -4.71
C LYS A 553 -16.37 4.05 -3.28
N GLY A 554 -15.87 5.15 -2.70
CA GLY A 554 -16.19 5.62 -1.35
C GLY A 554 -15.29 5.10 -0.23
N THR A 555 -14.42 4.11 -0.49
CA THR A 555 -13.47 3.60 0.51
C THR A 555 -12.19 4.44 0.50
N PRO A 556 -11.78 5.04 1.65
CA PRO A 556 -10.54 5.83 1.74
C PRO A 556 -9.28 5.03 1.40
N VAL A 557 -8.35 5.65 0.66
CA VAL A 557 -7.08 5.02 0.26
C VAL A 557 -5.89 5.87 0.71
N HIS A 558 -5.90 7.16 0.37
CA HIS A 558 -4.85 8.10 0.72
C HIS A 558 -5.44 9.34 1.39
N SER A 559 -4.63 9.95 2.25
CA SER A 559 -4.88 11.26 2.81
C SER A 559 -3.82 12.23 2.30
N LEU A 560 -4.22 13.45 1.95
CA LEU A 560 -3.32 14.55 1.60
C LEU A 560 -3.66 15.75 2.50
N THR A 561 -2.66 16.20 3.24
CA THR A 561 -2.78 17.32 4.18
C THR A 561 -1.65 18.32 4.00
N THR A 562 -1.89 19.57 4.41
CA THR A 562 -0.91 20.64 4.30
C THR A 562 -0.76 21.35 5.64
N TRP A 563 0.48 21.66 6.03
CA TRP A 563 0.80 22.09 7.38
C TRP A 563 1.78 23.25 7.41
N LYS A 564 1.70 24.05 8.47
CA LYS A 564 2.65 25.11 8.82
C LYS A 564 2.97 25.06 10.32
N PHE A 565 4.19 25.40 10.70
CA PHE A 565 4.56 25.60 12.10
C PHE A 565 4.08 26.98 12.61
N LEU A 566 3.62 27.03 13.86
CA LEU A 566 3.29 28.27 14.58
C LEU A 566 4.52 28.95 15.17
#